data_AF-G1CDE7-F1
#
_entry.id   AF-G1CDE7-F1
#
_cell.length_a   1.000
_cell.length_b   1.000
_cell.length_c   1.000
_cell.angle_alpha   90.00
_cell.angle_beta   90.00
_cell.angle_gamma   90.00
#
_symmetry.space_group_name_H-M   'P 1'
#
loop_
_entity.id
_entity.type
_entity.pdbx_description
1 polymer ?
#
loop_
_entity_poly.entity_id
_entity_poly.type
_entity_poly.pdbx_seq_one_letter_code
_entity_poly.pdbx_strand_id
1 'polypeptide(L)'
;IGHQWYWSYEYSDFNNVEFDSYMIPSKNLNNNNFRLLDVDNRIVLPINNQIRIMVTATDVIHSWTIPSLGVSVDANPGRLNQTNFFINRPGIFYGQCSEICGANHSFMPILIESILIMNFIDWINNYS
;
A
#
# COMPACT_ATOMS: atom_id res chain seq x y z
N ILE A 1 -3.99 3.24 5.91
CA ILE A 1 -4.35 4.55 6.49
C ILE A 1 -3.42 5.60 5.90
N GLY A 2 -3.97 6.73 5.42
CA GLY A 2 -3.19 7.84 4.85
C GLY A 2 -2.71 8.84 5.89
N HIS A 3 -1.46 9.27 5.75
CA HIS A 3 -0.78 10.26 6.59
C HIS A 3 0.04 11.22 5.72
N GLN A 4 0.35 12.42 6.22
CA GLN A 4 1.32 13.34 5.66
C GLN A 4 2.75 12.88 6.05
N TRP A 5 3.55 12.26 5.19
CA TRP A 5 3.32 11.85 3.80
C TRP A 5 3.79 10.41 3.60
N TYR A 6 3.01 9.47 4.11
CA TYR A 6 3.26 8.03 4.08
C TYR A 6 1.95 7.26 4.25
N TRP A 7 2.01 5.93 4.09
CA TRP A 7 0.88 5.05 4.30
C TRP A 7 1.19 4.05 5.41
N SER A 8 0.25 3.83 6.32
CA SER A 8 0.30 2.72 7.27
C SER A 8 -0.64 1.60 6.82
N TYR A 9 -0.24 0.35 6.99
CA TYR A 9 -1.04 -0.82 6.64
C TYR A 9 -1.24 -1.71 7.85
N GLU A 10 -2.46 -2.22 7.99
CA GLU A 10 -2.87 -3.08 9.09
C GLU A 10 -3.54 -4.33 8.51
N TYR A 11 -3.11 -5.50 8.98
CA TYR A 11 -3.69 -6.78 8.66
C TYR A 11 -4.46 -7.29 9.88
N SER A 12 -5.62 -6.68 10.15
CA SER A 12 -6.42 -6.93 11.37
C SER A 12 -6.87 -8.38 11.54
N ASP A 13 -6.98 -9.14 10.45
CA ASP A 13 -7.38 -10.55 10.48
C ASP A 13 -6.25 -11.48 10.97
N PHE A 14 -5.01 -10.98 11.08
CA PHE A 14 -3.82 -11.77 11.41
C PHE A 14 -2.93 -11.08 12.44
N ASN A 15 -2.82 -11.63 13.67
CA ASN A 15 -1.86 -11.24 14.73
C ASN A 15 -1.55 -9.73 14.88
N ASN A 16 -2.46 -8.84 14.51
CA ASN A 16 -2.26 -7.38 14.45
C ASN A 16 -0.94 -6.97 13.78
N VAL A 17 -0.64 -7.51 12.59
CA VAL A 17 0.49 -7.02 11.79
C VAL A 17 0.21 -5.60 11.32
N GLU A 18 1.06 -4.66 11.72
CA GLU A 18 1.01 -3.25 11.33
C GLU A 18 2.39 -2.72 10.95
N PHE A 19 2.45 -1.85 9.94
CA PHE A 19 3.69 -1.16 9.56
C PHE A 19 3.43 0.10 8.73
N ASP A 20 4.43 0.97 8.75
CA ASP A 20 4.47 2.16 7.92
C ASP A 20 5.26 1.90 6.62
N SER A 21 4.84 2.58 5.55
CA SER A 21 5.43 2.51 4.22
C SER A 21 5.81 3.92 3.76
N TYR A 22 7.12 4.18 3.71
CA TYR A 22 7.72 5.44 3.28
C TYR A 22 8.42 5.28 1.94
N MET A 23 8.40 6.33 1.13
CA MET A 23 9.20 6.40 -0.09
C MET A 23 10.70 6.29 0.23
N ILE A 24 11.43 5.44 -0.49
CA ILE A 24 12.88 5.38 -0.37
C ILE A 24 13.49 6.68 -0.93
N PRO A 25 14.27 7.44 -0.13
CA PRO A 25 14.95 8.64 -0.62
C PRO A 25 15.91 8.32 -1.76
N SER A 26 16.03 9.21 -2.75
CA SER A 26 16.87 9.00 -3.94
C SER A 26 18.33 8.65 -3.65
N LYS A 27 18.85 9.07 -2.48
CA LYS A 27 20.22 8.77 -2.03
C LYS A 27 20.41 7.31 -1.59
N ASN A 28 19.33 6.64 -1.20
CA ASN A 28 19.30 5.28 -0.68
C ASN A 28 18.74 4.27 -1.69
N LEU A 29 18.47 4.70 -2.93
CA LEU A 29 17.97 3.82 -3.98
C LEU A 29 19.09 2.90 -4.47
N ASN A 30 18.78 1.61 -4.58
CA ASN A 30 19.61 0.66 -5.32
C ASN A 30 19.41 0.84 -6.84
N ASN A 31 20.35 0.34 -7.65
CA ASN A 31 20.30 0.49 -9.11
C ASN A 31 19.04 -0.09 -9.78
N ASN A 32 18.35 -1.03 -9.12
CA ASN A 32 17.15 -1.68 -9.64
C ASN A 32 15.85 -1.00 -9.20
N ASN A 33 15.94 0.03 -8.36
CA ASN A 33 14.79 0.68 -7.79
C ASN A 33 14.29 1.83 -8.69
N PHE A 34 12.98 2.03 -8.72
CA PHE A 34 12.33 3.13 -9.38
C PHE A 34 12.29 4.37 -8.47
N ARG A 35 12.84 5.47 -8.99
CA ARG A 35 12.79 6.78 -8.34
C ARG A 35 11.34 7.21 -8.10
N LEU A 36 11.04 7.64 -6.87
CA LEU A 36 9.73 8.10 -6.38
C LEU A 36 8.62 7.04 -6.28
N LEU A 37 8.90 5.78 -6.61
CA LEU A 37 7.89 4.72 -6.62
C LEU A 37 8.18 3.63 -5.60
N ASP A 38 9.45 3.32 -5.33
CA ASP A 38 9.79 2.33 -4.33
C ASP A 38 9.64 2.85 -2.90
N VAL A 39 9.23 1.91 -2.04
CA VAL A 39 9.01 2.10 -0.60
C VAL A 39 9.89 1.14 0.19
N ASP A 40 10.12 1.48 1.46
CA ASP A 40 10.83 0.62 2.40
C ASP A 40 10.08 -0.67 2.74
N ASN A 41 8.78 -0.56 3.05
CA ASN A 41 7.89 -1.67 3.35
C ASN A 41 6.76 -1.73 2.32
N ARG A 42 6.72 -2.82 1.56
CA ARG A 42 5.67 -3.06 0.55
C ARG A 42 4.51 -3.84 1.16
N ILE A 43 3.31 -3.61 0.63
CA ILE A 43 2.12 -4.39 0.97
C ILE A 43 2.25 -5.75 0.31
N VAL A 44 2.21 -6.83 1.08
CA VAL A 44 2.24 -8.20 0.54
C VAL A 44 0.80 -8.74 0.50
N LEU A 45 0.36 -9.22 -0.66
CA LEU A 45 -1.00 -9.73 -0.87
C LEU A 45 -1.00 -11.06 -1.64
N PRO A 46 -1.87 -12.03 -1.31
CA PRO A 46 -1.95 -13.29 -2.05
C PRO A 46 -2.63 -13.11 -3.42
N ILE A 47 -2.12 -13.80 -4.44
CA ILE A 47 -2.83 -13.94 -5.74
C ILE A 47 -4.07 -14.84 -5.60
N ASN A 48 -4.99 -14.72 -6.56
CA ASN A 48 -6.19 -15.56 -6.70
C ASN A 48 -7.15 -15.55 -5.50
N ASN A 49 -7.08 -14.51 -4.67
CA ASN A 49 -7.96 -14.29 -3.54
C ASN A 49 -8.68 -12.96 -3.70
N GLN A 50 -9.94 -12.90 -3.27
CA GLN A 50 -10.68 -11.65 -3.18
C GLN A 50 -10.14 -10.85 -1.99
N ILE A 51 -9.56 -9.68 -2.25
CA ILE A 51 -8.99 -8.82 -1.23
C ILE A 51 -9.97 -7.69 -0.97
N ARG A 52 -10.32 -7.48 0.30
CA ARG A 52 -11.05 -6.31 0.78
C ARG A 52 -10.03 -5.33 1.35
N ILE A 53 -10.00 -4.11 0.86
CA ILE A 53 -9.22 -3.02 1.47
C ILE A 53 -10.16 -2.00 2.08
N MET A 54 -9.82 -1.56 3.28
CA MET A 54 -10.47 -0.45 3.97
C MET A 54 -9.49 0.72 4.01
N VAL A 55 -9.93 1.87 3.53
CA VAL A 55 -9.11 3.06 3.33
C VAL A 55 -9.70 4.22 4.12
N THR A 56 -8.84 4.86 4.92
CA THR A 56 -9.14 6.07 5.70
C THR A 56 -7.85 6.87 5.89
N ALA A 57 -7.94 8.07 6.45
CA ALA A 57 -6.81 8.93 6.75
C ALA A 57 -6.90 9.47 8.18
N THR A 58 -5.76 9.89 8.74
CA THR A 58 -5.72 10.48 10.09
C THR A 58 -5.65 12.00 10.10
N ASP A 59 -5.27 12.63 9.00
CA ASP A 59 -4.99 14.07 8.93
C ASP A 59 -5.83 14.79 7.88
N VAL A 60 -5.41 14.78 6.62
CA VAL A 60 -6.07 15.41 5.47
C VAL A 60 -6.60 14.33 4.52
N ILE A 61 -7.23 14.77 3.44
CA ILE A 61 -7.70 13.85 2.41
C ILE A 61 -6.49 13.33 1.61
N HIS A 62 -6.46 12.03 1.38
CA HIS A 62 -5.57 11.37 0.42
C HIS A 62 -6.40 10.50 -0.52
N SER A 63 -5.76 9.83 -1.48
CA SER A 63 -6.44 8.82 -2.29
C SER A 63 -5.50 7.65 -2.57
N TRP A 64 -5.92 6.44 -2.20
CA TRP A 64 -5.16 5.21 -2.37
C TRP A 64 -5.44 4.64 -3.76
N THR A 65 -4.44 4.70 -4.64
CA THR A 65 -4.63 4.40 -6.06
C THR A 65 -3.58 3.45 -6.61
N ILE A 66 -4.02 2.34 -7.21
CA ILE A 66 -3.20 1.39 -7.96
C ILE A 66 -3.79 1.25 -9.38
N PRO A 67 -3.27 2.01 -10.37
CA PRO A 67 -3.86 2.07 -11.71
C PRO A 67 -3.93 0.71 -12.41
N SER A 68 -2.92 -0.13 -12.24
CA SER A 68 -2.82 -1.45 -12.86
C SER A 68 -3.84 -2.47 -12.34
N LEU A 69 -4.40 -2.23 -11.14
CA LEU A 69 -5.52 -3.00 -10.58
C LEU A 69 -6.87 -2.31 -10.80
N GLY A 70 -6.89 -1.11 -11.39
CA GLY A 70 -8.11 -0.32 -11.59
C GLY A 70 -8.73 0.15 -10.27
N VAL A 71 -7.94 0.28 -9.20
CA VAL A 71 -8.42 0.67 -7.88
C VAL A 71 -8.00 2.11 -7.58
N SER A 72 -8.96 2.94 -7.19
CA SER A 72 -8.75 4.30 -6.68
C SER A 72 -9.80 4.54 -5.60
N VAL A 73 -9.38 4.82 -4.38
CA VAL A 73 -10.29 5.04 -3.24
C VAL A 73 -9.80 6.18 -2.37
N ASP A 74 -10.65 7.17 -2.16
CA ASP A 74 -10.33 8.31 -1.31
C ASP A 74 -10.22 7.89 0.16
N ALA A 75 -9.20 8.43 0.82
CA ALA A 75 -8.90 8.27 2.22
C ALA A 75 -9.35 9.55 2.95
N ASN A 76 -10.56 9.54 3.49
CA ASN A 76 -11.15 10.71 4.15
C ASN A 76 -11.06 10.56 5.67
N PRO A 77 -10.54 11.56 6.41
CA PRO A 77 -10.55 11.54 7.86
C PRO A 77 -11.96 11.38 8.42
N GLY A 78 -12.14 10.46 9.37
CA GLY A 78 -13.45 10.17 9.97
C GLY A 78 -14.38 9.30 9.12
N ARG A 79 -13.93 8.79 7.96
CA ARG A 79 -14.70 7.85 7.13
C ARG A 79 -13.85 6.64 6.73
N LEU A 80 -14.43 5.45 6.85
CA LEU A 80 -13.84 4.20 6.41
C LEU A 80 -14.46 3.80 5.06
N ASN A 81 -13.75 4.01 3.97
CA ASN A 81 -14.17 3.56 2.65
C ASN A 81 -13.71 2.12 2.41
N GLN A 82 -14.51 1.32 1.71
CA GLN A 82 -14.18 -0.07 1.40
C GLN A 82 -14.23 -0.29 -0.12
N THR A 83 -13.27 -1.03 -0.65
CA THR A 83 -13.38 -1.62 -2.00
C THR A 83 -12.86 -3.06 -1.98
N ASN A 84 -13.22 -3.82 -3.00
CA ASN A 84 -12.67 -5.15 -3.20
C ASN A 84 -11.98 -5.22 -4.56
N PHE A 85 -10.88 -5.96 -4.62
CA PHE A 85 -10.17 -6.24 -5.87
C PHE A 85 -9.58 -7.65 -5.85
N PHE A 86 -9.12 -8.09 -7.02
CA PHE A 86 -8.62 -9.44 -7.24
C PHE A 86 -7.34 -9.38 -8.09
N ILE A 87 -6.31 -10.13 -7.71
CA ILE A 87 -5.02 -10.16 -8.40
C ILE A 87 -4.80 -11.54 -9.04
N ASN A 88 -4.72 -11.60 -10.37
CA ASN A 88 -4.67 -12.87 -11.12
C ASN A 88 -3.24 -13.36 -11.39
N ARG A 89 -2.22 -12.54 -11.09
CA ARG A 89 -0.83 -12.84 -11.43
C ARG A 89 0.12 -12.33 -10.35
N PRO A 90 1.19 -13.08 -10.04
CA PRO A 90 2.21 -12.59 -9.12
C PRO A 90 2.96 -11.42 -9.76
N GLY A 91 3.53 -10.54 -8.93
CA GLY A 91 4.32 -9.41 -9.40
C GLY A 91 4.23 -8.20 -8.49
N ILE A 92 4.80 -7.09 -8.97
CA ILE A 92 4.86 -5.83 -8.24
C ILE A 92 3.94 -4.81 -8.94
N PHE A 93 3.08 -4.16 -8.17
CA PHE A 93 2.12 -3.18 -8.65
C PHE A 93 2.36 -1.84 -7.94
N TYR A 94 2.64 -0.82 -8.74
CA TYR A 94 2.91 0.53 -8.26
C TYR A 94 1.65 1.40 -8.28
N GLY A 95 1.60 2.32 -7.33
CA GLY A 95 0.57 3.33 -7.18
C GLY A 95 1.11 4.61 -6.54
N GLN A 96 0.30 5.65 -6.55
CA GLN A 96 0.62 6.95 -5.93
C GLN A 96 -0.63 7.58 -5.35
N CYS A 97 -0.45 8.50 -4.40
CA CYS A 97 -1.54 9.32 -3.91
C CYS A 97 -2.15 10.16 -5.05
N SER A 98 -3.48 10.09 -5.23
CA SER A 98 -4.19 10.77 -6.32
C SER A 98 -5.03 11.98 -5.86
N GLU A 99 -4.86 12.43 -4.62
CA GLU A 99 -5.57 13.59 -4.05
C GLU A 99 -4.58 14.53 -3.34
N ILE A 100 -4.75 15.85 -3.51
CA ILE A 100 -3.76 16.83 -3.07
C ILE A 100 -3.67 16.89 -1.53
N CYS A 101 -2.54 16.45 -0.97
CA CYS A 101 -2.38 16.30 0.49
C CYS A 101 -1.24 17.12 1.10
N GLY A 102 -0.68 18.09 0.37
CA GLY A 102 0.32 19.05 0.86
C GLY A 102 1.69 18.94 0.19
N ALA A 103 2.75 19.39 0.88
CA ALA A 103 4.07 19.63 0.30
C ALA A 103 4.71 18.40 -0.37
N ASN A 104 4.58 17.22 0.25
CA ASN A 104 5.16 15.98 -0.26
C ASN A 104 4.11 15.05 -0.89
N HIS A 105 3.01 15.61 -1.43
CA HIS A 105 1.95 14.85 -2.10
C HIS A 105 2.50 13.88 -3.16
N SER A 106 3.51 14.28 -3.92
CA SER A 106 4.13 13.44 -4.95
C SER A 106 5.09 12.36 -4.41
N PHE A 107 5.31 12.29 -3.10
CA PHE A 107 6.36 11.47 -2.46
C PHE A 107 5.80 10.45 -1.46
N MET A 108 4.55 10.02 -1.64
CA MET A 108 3.91 8.95 -0.87
C MET A 108 3.36 7.85 -1.80
N PRO A 109 4.25 7.10 -2.47
CA PRO A 109 3.86 6.02 -3.37
C PRO A 109 3.29 4.84 -2.59
N ILE A 110 2.69 3.93 -3.35
CA ILE A 110 2.10 2.69 -2.85
C ILE A 110 2.74 1.55 -3.64
N LEU A 111 3.18 0.51 -2.94
CA LEU A 111 3.77 -0.67 -3.57
C LEU A 111 3.10 -1.94 -3.07
N ILE A 112 2.54 -2.72 -3.98
CA ILE A 112 2.00 -4.06 -3.70
C ILE A 112 2.91 -5.10 -4.30
N GLU A 113 3.32 -6.07 -3.50
CA GLU A 113 3.87 -7.33 -3.95
C GLU A 113 2.78 -8.42 -3.87
N SER A 114 2.50 -9.04 -5.01
CA SER A 114 1.57 -10.16 -5.07
C SER A 114 2.30 -11.49 -5.19
N ILE A 115 2.04 -12.39 -4.25
CA ILE A 115 2.72 -13.68 -4.10
C ILE A 115 1.73 -14.84 -3.98
N LEU A 116 2.23 -16.08 -4.03
CA LEU A 116 1.41 -17.27 -3.79
C LEU A 116 0.91 -17.30 -2.34
N ILE A 117 -0.29 -17.86 -2.12
CA ILE A 117 -0.92 -17.92 -0.80
C ILE A 117 -0.04 -18.60 0.26
N MET A 118 0.71 -19.65 -0.11
CA MET A 118 1.62 -20.33 0.82
C MET A 118 2.71 -19.37 1.33
N ASN A 119 3.36 -18.64 0.42
CA ASN A 119 4.37 -17.66 0.78
C ASN A 119 3.78 -16.48 1.58
N PHE A 120 2.53 -16.10 1.30
CA PHE A 120 1.83 -15.07 2.08
C PHE A 120 1.59 -15.52 3.52
N ILE A 121 1.15 -16.76 3.73
CA ILE A 121 0.97 -17.33 5.06
C ILE A 121 2.30 -17.41 5.80
N ASP A 122 3.37 -17.85 5.12
CA ASP A 122 4.72 -17.89 5.70
C ASP A 122 5.22 -16.48 6.05
N TRP A 123 4.96 -15.49 5.20
CA TRP A 123 5.31 -14.10 5.47
C TRP A 123 4.56 -13.54 6.68
N ILE A 124 3.24 -13.75 6.77
CA ILE A 124 2.42 -13.34 7.92
C ILE A 124 2.94 -13.97 9.23
N ASN A 125 3.22 -15.27 9.21
CA ASN A 125 3.65 -15.99 10.43
C ASN A 125 5.03 -15.57 10.91
N ASN A 126 5.91 -15.14 9.99
CA ASN A 126 7.27 -14.69 10.31
C ASN A 126 7.37 -13.18 10.55
N TYR A 127 6.26 -12.44 10.47
CA TYR A 127 6.26 -10.99 10.67
C TYR A 127 6.48 -10.61 12.16
N SER A 128 6.38 -11.57 13.08
CA SER A 128 6.62 -11.39 14.52
C SER A 128 8.10 -11.25 14.88
#